data_AF-A0A7J0C0S9-F1
#
_entry.id   AF-A0A7J0C0S9-F1
#
_cell.length_a   1.000
_cell.length_b   1.000
_cell.length_c   1.000
_cell.angle_alpha   90.00
_cell.angle_beta   90.00
_cell.angle_gamma   90.00
#
_symmetry.space_group_name_H-M   'P 1'
#
loop_
_entity.id
_entity.type
_entity.pdbx_description
1 polymer ?
#
loop_
_entity_poly.entity_id
_entity_poly.type
_entity_poly.pdbx_seq_one_letter_code
_entity_poly.pdbx_strand_id
1 'polypeptide(L)'
;MAETDLPPVPPRPAEGETVGLRELEAADITLSVGLRTEMMLRGDDRLPADALSPLELLRVRMTGPDAWTDTMDAVAASASRRLWSQAYARFADSAPEGTDAAGTARAWDAAVLLVLSAEPDAVLTDLRYAGDGFRDAVRRVAVHLLDTGTGTGAAPASATELAALLRSGLGLR
;
A
#
# COMPACT_ATOMS: atom_id res chain seq x y z
N MET A 1 -5.97 0.04 3.26
CA MET A 1 -5.74 -0.42 4.64
C MET A 1 -6.95 -1.23 5.10
N ALA A 2 -6.78 -2.20 6.00
CA ALA A 2 -7.83 -3.07 6.50
C ALA A 2 -7.78 -3.15 8.04
N GLU A 3 -8.87 -3.60 8.67
CA GLU A 3 -8.97 -3.73 10.14
C GLU A 3 -7.86 -4.61 10.73
N THR A 4 -7.42 -5.62 9.99
CA THR A 4 -6.31 -6.51 10.37
C THR A 4 -4.96 -5.82 10.47
N ASP A 5 -4.83 -4.60 9.93
CA ASP A 5 -3.60 -3.82 9.97
C ASP A 5 -3.51 -2.99 11.28
N LEU A 6 -4.59 -2.90 12.06
CA LEU A 6 -4.64 -2.12 13.30
C LEU A 6 -3.83 -2.78 14.43
N PRO A 7 -3.25 -1.96 15.33
CA PRO A 7 -2.61 -2.49 16.53
C PRO A 7 -3.67 -3.07 17.49
N PRO A 8 -3.27 -3.97 18.40
CA PRO A 8 -4.19 -4.57 19.38
C PRO A 8 -4.96 -3.56 20.22
N VAL A 9 -4.36 -2.38 20.45
CA VAL A 9 -5.00 -1.24 21.08
C VAL A 9 -4.94 -0.08 20.09
N PRO A 10 -6.04 0.20 19.37
CA PRO A 10 -6.05 1.30 18.41
C PRO A 10 -5.92 2.66 19.13
N PRO A 11 -5.30 3.65 18.47
CA PRO A 11 -5.19 4.98 19.03
C PRO A 11 -6.59 5.57 19.19
N ARG A 12 -6.86 6.11 20.39
CA ARG A 12 -8.15 6.76 20.69
C ARG A 12 -8.15 8.21 20.20
N PRO A 13 -9.33 8.77 19.90
CA PRO A 13 -9.47 10.21 19.73
C PRO A 13 -9.10 10.94 21.04
N ALA A 14 -8.44 12.08 20.91
CA ALA A 14 -8.23 13.00 22.02
C ALA A 14 -9.56 13.63 22.43
N GLU A 15 -9.64 14.11 23.67
CA GLU A 15 -10.84 14.78 24.17
C GLU A 15 -11.15 16.03 23.33
N GLY A 16 -12.36 16.09 22.78
CA GLY A 16 -12.80 17.19 21.91
C GLY A 16 -12.18 17.19 20.51
N GLU A 17 -11.48 16.12 20.11
CA GLU A 17 -10.98 15.99 18.73
C GLU A 17 -12.14 15.94 17.75
N THR A 18 -12.03 16.75 16.70
CA THR A 18 -13.02 16.83 15.63
C THR A 18 -12.33 16.71 14.29
N VAL A 19 -13.03 16.14 13.32
CA VAL A 19 -12.59 15.97 11.93
C VAL A 19 -13.53 16.70 10.99
N GLY A 20 -12.97 17.39 10.01
CA GLY A 20 -13.70 18.13 8.99
C GLY A 20 -13.91 17.33 7.70
N LEU A 21 -14.83 17.82 6.85
CA LEU A 21 -15.14 17.18 5.57
C LEU A 21 -13.91 16.99 4.67
N ARG A 22 -13.02 18.00 4.59
CA ARG A 22 -11.82 17.93 3.75
C ARG A 22 -10.85 16.83 4.20
N GLU A 23 -10.73 16.61 5.50
CA GLU A 23 -9.85 15.59 6.08
C GLU A 23 -10.41 14.19 5.80
N LEU A 24 -11.73 14.05 5.86
CA LEU A 24 -12.42 12.81 5.49
C LEU A 24 -12.30 12.51 3.99
N GLU A 25 -12.46 13.53 3.13
CA GLU A 25 -12.27 13.40 1.68
C GLU A 25 -10.83 13.05 1.32
N ALA A 26 -9.84 13.69 1.95
CA ALA A 26 -8.42 13.37 1.75
C ALA A 26 -8.09 11.92 2.15
N ALA A 27 -8.83 11.36 3.11
CA ALA A 27 -8.72 9.97 3.57
C ALA A 27 -9.56 8.97 2.76
N ASP A 28 -10.17 9.40 1.66
CA ASP A 28 -11.12 8.62 0.85
C ASP A 28 -12.29 8.05 1.68
N ILE A 29 -12.73 8.78 2.71
CA ILE A 29 -13.85 8.39 3.57
C ILE A 29 -15.12 9.05 3.06
N THR A 30 -16.04 8.23 2.54
CA THR A 30 -17.37 8.69 2.16
C THR A 30 -18.29 8.68 3.35
N LEU A 31 -18.77 9.86 3.76
CA LEU A 31 -19.74 9.99 4.84
C LEU A 31 -21.09 9.36 4.50
N SER A 32 -21.64 8.65 5.48
CA SER A 32 -23.04 8.21 5.44
C SER A 32 -23.98 9.42 5.41
N VAL A 33 -25.20 9.22 4.89
CA VAL A 33 -26.23 10.26 4.87
C VAL A 33 -26.54 10.77 6.29
N GLY A 34 -26.54 9.87 7.28
CA GLY A 34 -26.76 10.22 8.69
C GLY A 34 -25.69 11.16 9.24
N LEU A 35 -24.41 10.81 9.06
CA LEU A 35 -23.29 11.64 9.53
C LEU A 35 -23.20 12.98 8.79
N ARG A 36 -23.50 12.99 7.49
CA ARG A 36 -23.60 14.25 6.71
C ARG A 36 -24.71 15.15 7.26
N THR A 37 -25.84 14.58 7.66
CA THR A 37 -26.95 15.33 8.28
C THR A 37 -26.55 15.86 9.66
N GLU A 38 -25.85 15.06 10.47
CA GLU A 38 -25.34 15.50 11.78
C GLU A 38 -24.38 16.71 11.64
N MET A 39 -23.43 16.65 10.71
CA MET A 39 -22.53 17.77 10.42
C MET A 39 -23.30 19.05 10.06
N MET A 40 -24.29 18.93 9.17
CA MET A 40 -25.12 20.08 8.77
C MET A 40 -25.89 20.68 9.96
N LEU A 41 -26.35 19.85 10.89
CA LEU A 41 -27.09 20.30 12.07
C LEU A 41 -26.18 20.98 13.11
N ARG A 42 -24.90 20.60 13.21
CA ARG A 42 -23.92 21.29 14.05
C ARG A 42 -23.50 22.65 13.47
N GLY A 43 -23.45 22.74 12.13
CA GLY A 43 -23.18 23.99 11.41
C GLY A 43 -21.72 24.44 11.41
N ASP A 44 -20.80 23.62 11.94
CA ASP A 44 -19.35 23.86 11.95
C ASP A 44 -18.60 22.99 10.92
N ASP A 45 -19.31 22.18 10.13
CA ASP A 45 -18.78 21.21 9.17
C ASP A 45 -17.77 20.24 9.82
N ARG A 46 -17.99 19.87 11.09
CA ARG A 46 -17.15 18.92 11.81
C ARG A 46 -17.92 17.80 12.48
N LEU A 47 -17.28 16.63 12.53
CA LEU A 47 -17.72 15.48 13.31
C LEU A 47 -16.79 15.28 14.50
N PRO A 48 -17.31 14.84 15.65
CA PRO A 48 -16.46 14.36 16.71
C PRO A 48 -15.73 13.09 16.23
N ALA A 49 -14.44 12.98 16.55
CA ALA A 49 -13.60 11.90 16.04
C ALA A 49 -13.99 10.50 16.58
N ASP A 50 -14.79 10.44 17.64
CA ASP A 50 -15.40 9.21 18.19
C ASP A 50 -16.53 8.64 17.31
N ALA A 51 -17.06 9.43 16.37
CA ALA A 51 -18.01 8.96 15.37
C ALA A 51 -17.35 8.12 14.26
N LEU A 52 -16.02 8.14 14.17
CA LEU A 52 -15.25 7.34 13.22
C LEU A 52 -14.86 5.99 13.81
N SER A 53 -14.81 4.97 12.96
CA SER A 53 -14.12 3.73 13.33
C SER A 53 -12.63 3.99 13.56
N PRO A 54 -11.93 3.19 14.37
CA PRO A 54 -10.49 3.34 14.57
C PRO A 54 -9.66 3.36 13.28
N LEU A 55 -10.06 2.56 12.28
CA LEU A 55 -9.42 2.52 10.97
C LEU A 55 -9.65 3.81 10.16
N GLU A 56 -10.83 4.41 10.25
CA GLU A 56 -11.13 5.70 9.62
C GLU A 56 -10.35 6.83 10.28
N LEU A 57 -10.33 6.88 11.60
CA LEU A 57 -9.55 7.87 12.35
C LEU A 57 -8.06 7.80 12.00
N LEU A 58 -7.50 6.59 11.90
CA LEU A 58 -6.10 6.40 11.53
C LEU A 58 -5.82 6.87 10.10
N ARG A 59 -6.71 6.57 9.16
CA ARG A 59 -6.60 7.05 7.76
C ARG A 59 -6.60 8.57 7.69
N VAL A 60 -7.50 9.23 8.41
CA VAL A 60 -7.54 10.70 8.49
C VAL A 60 -6.21 11.25 8.98
N ARG A 61 -5.72 10.76 10.12
CA ARG A 61 -4.46 11.25 10.70
C ARG A 61 -3.24 11.01 9.81
N MET A 62 -3.21 9.89 9.09
CA MET A 62 -2.14 9.59 8.13
C MET A 62 -2.16 10.49 6.88
N THR A 63 -3.30 11.08 6.54
CA THR A 63 -3.40 12.07 5.44
C THR A 63 -3.15 13.51 5.89
N GLY A 64 -3.08 13.74 7.19
CA GLY A 64 -2.80 15.04 7.77
C GLY A 64 -1.35 15.49 7.53
N PRO A 65 -1.08 16.80 7.66
CA PRO A 65 0.27 17.35 7.54
C PRO A 65 1.17 17.04 8.74
N ASP A 66 0.61 16.48 9.81
CA ASP A 66 1.34 16.17 11.04
C ASP A 66 2.27 14.96 10.86
N ALA A 67 3.36 14.95 11.63
CA ALA A 67 4.30 13.84 11.62
C ALA A 67 3.60 12.54 12.06
N TRP A 68 3.85 11.46 11.32
CA TRP A 68 3.34 10.15 11.70
C TRP A 68 3.97 9.70 13.01
N THR A 69 3.16 9.09 13.87
CA THR A 69 3.64 8.45 15.09
C THR A 69 4.19 7.06 14.78
N ASP A 70 5.05 6.52 15.65
CA ASP A 70 5.55 5.14 15.53
C ASP A 70 4.42 4.10 15.35
N THR A 71 3.25 4.36 15.94
CA THR A 71 2.06 3.50 15.79
C THR A 71 1.50 3.57 14.36
N MET A 72 1.43 4.77 13.78
CA MET A 72 0.99 4.95 12.39
C MET A 72 1.98 4.32 11.42
N ASP A 73 3.29 4.49 11.65
CA ASP A 73 4.34 3.83 10.87
C ASP A 73 4.21 2.30 10.92
N ALA A 74 3.97 1.73 12.10
CA ALA A 74 3.79 0.29 12.26
C ALA A 74 2.53 -0.23 11.52
N VAL A 75 1.43 0.52 11.53
CA VAL A 75 0.22 0.16 10.79
C VAL A 75 0.44 0.30 9.28
N ALA A 76 1.06 1.38 8.83
CA ALA A 76 1.41 1.57 7.42
C ALA A 76 2.31 0.43 6.91
N ALA A 77 3.29 0.01 7.71
CA ALA A 77 4.16 -1.13 7.40
C ALA A 77 3.41 -2.47 7.38
N SER A 78 2.45 -2.67 8.28
CA SER A 78 1.63 -3.89 8.30
C SER A 78 0.71 -3.95 7.08
N ALA A 79 0.06 -2.83 6.74
CA ALA A 79 -0.76 -2.70 5.55
C ALA A 79 0.06 -2.89 4.26
N SER A 80 1.25 -2.30 4.18
CA SER A 80 2.16 -2.45 3.04
C SER A 80 2.53 -3.92 2.84
N ARG A 81 3.00 -4.60 3.90
CA ARG A 81 3.33 -6.04 3.86
C ARG A 81 2.15 -6.91 3.44
N ARG A 82 0.95 -6.66 3.97
CA ARG A 82 -0.26 -7.40 3.58
C ARG A 82 -0.56 -7.20 2.09
N LEU A 83 -0.48 -5.98 1.58
CA LEU A 83 -0.75 -5.68 0.17
C LEU A 83 0.27 -6.35 -0.75
N TRP A 84 1.56 -6.32 -0.40
CA TRP A 84 2.61 -7.02 -1.15
C TRP A 84 2.44 -8.54 -1.12
N SER A 85 2.09 -9.10 0.04
CA SER A 85 1.79 -10.53 0.19
C SER A 85 0.59 -10.96 -0.68
N GLN A 86 -0.49 -10.18 -0.69
CA GLN A 86 -1.65 -10.45 -1.54
C GLN A 86 -1.31 -10.37 -3.03
N ALA A 87 -0.43 -9.43 -3.41
CA ALA A 87 0.00 -9.27 -4.80
C ALA A 87 0.87 -10.43 -5.27
N TYR A 88 1.81 -10.87 -4.41
CA TYR A 88 2.61 -12.06 -4.66
C TYR A 88 1.72 -13.30 -4.77
N ALA A 89 0.76 -13.50 -3.86
CA ALA A 89 -0.15 -14.64 -3.90
C ALA A 89 -0.92 -14.70 -5.22
N ARG A 90 -1.50 -13.57 -5.68
CA ARG A 90 -2.18 -13.49 -6.98
C ARG A 90 -1.26 -13.80 -8.16
N PHE A 91 -0.01 -13.33 -8.10
CA PHE A 91 0.99 -13.64 -9.12
C PHE A 91 1.33 -15.14 -9.13
N ALA A 92 1.59 -15.71 -7.95
CA ALA A 92 1.91 -17.12 -7.80
C ALA A 92 0.76 -18.03 -8.26
N ASP A 93 -0.49 -17.68 -7.94
CA ASP A 93 -1.68 -18.39 -8.41
C ASP A 93 -1.85 -18.34 -9.94
N SER A 94 -1.27 -17.32 -10.60
CA SER A 94 -1.30 -17.15 -12.05
C SER A 94 -0.08 -17.72 -12.78
N ALA A 95 0.88 -18.29 -12.06
CA ALA A 95 2.09 -18.83 -12.66
C ALA A 95 1.77 -20.04 -13.58
N PRO A 96 2.47 -20.20 -14.72
CA PRO A 96 2.23 -21.32 -15.62
C PRO A 96 2.38 -22.68 -14.91
N GLU A 97 1.50 -23.63 -15.23
CA GLU A 97 1.58 -25.00 -14.72
C GLU A 97 2.97 -25.61 -15.01
N GLY A 98 3.59 -26.18 -13.97
CA GLY A 98 4.95 -26.73 -14.05
C GLY A 98 6.07 -25.76 -13.64
N THR A 99 5.75 -24.49 -13.36
CA THR A 99 6.69 -23.55 -12.74
C THR A 99 6.94 -23.94 -11.28
N ASP A 100 8.20 -24.03 -10.87
CA ASP A 100 8.54 -24.33 -9.47
C ASP A 100 8.26 -23.11 -8.57
N ALA A 101 7.72 -23.36 -7.36
CA ALA A 101 7.44 -22.29 -6.41
C ALA A 101 8.68 -21.43 -6.08
N ALA A 102 9.87 -22.05 -6.11
CA ALA A 102 11.13 -21.37 -5.90
C ALA A 102 11.53 -20.46 -7.07
N GLY A 103 11.20 -20.81 -8.33
CA GLY A 103 11.39 -19.95 -9.49
C GLY A 103 10.43 -18.77 -9.49
N THR A 104 9.16 -19.01 -9.14
CA THR A 104 8.15 -17.96 -8.94
C THR A 104 8.59 -16.94 -7.89
N ALA A 105 9.05 -17.40 -6.73
CA ALA A 105 9.56 -16.52 -5.67
C ALA A 105 10.79 -15.71 -6.15
N ARG A 106 11.77 -16.38 -6.79
CA ARG A 106 12.96 -15.71 -7.33
C ARG A 106 12.64 -14.64 -8.38
N ALA A 107 11.71 -14.91 -9.27
CA ALA A 107 11.28 -13.94 -10.29
C ALA A 107 10.61 -12.72 -9.65
N TRP A 108 9.79 -12.93 -8.62
CA TRP A 108 9.16 -11.85 -7.87
C TRP A 108 10.20 -10.99 -7.13
N ASP A 109 11.10 -11.60 -6.38
CA ASP A 109 12.13 -10.87 -5.61
C ASP A 109 13.06 -10.06 -6.53
N ALA A 110 13.45 -10.65 -7.67
CA ALA A 110 14.22 -9.94 -8.68
C ALA A 110 13.46 -8.76 -9.28
N ALA A 111 12.16 -8.92 -9.55
CA ALA A 111 11.31 -7.83 -10.04
C ALA A 111 11.17 -6.69 -9.02
N VAL A 112 11.03 -7.01 -7.72
CA VAL A 112 11.01 -6.02 -6.63
C VAL A 112 12.30 -5.20 -6.63
N LEU A 113 13.46 -5.86 -6.70
CA LEU A 113 14.77 -5.19 -6.74
C LEU A 113 14.93 -4.30 -7.97
N LEU A 114 14.54 -4.81 -9.15
CA LEU A 114 14.65 -4.07 -10.41
C LEU A 114 13.74 -2.84 -10.45
N VAL A 115 12.49 -2.95 -9.99
CA VAL A 115 11.51 -1.87 -10.08
C VAL A 115 11.70 -0.85 -8.98
N LEU A 116 11.99 -1.26 -7.75
CA LEU A 116 11.97 -0.35 -6.60
C LEU A 116 13.36 0.23 -6.26
N SER A 117 14.47 -0.42 -6.68
CA SER A 117 15.87 0.03 -6.50
C SER A 117 16.23 0.60 -5.12
N ALA A 118 15.58 0.13 -4.06
CA ALA A 118 15.93 0.42 -2.68
C ALA A 118 15.98 -0.90 -1.91
N GLU A 119 16.53 -0.88 -0.68
CA GLU A 119 16.58 -2.09 0.14
C GLU A 119 15.16 -2.66 0.26
N PRO A 120 14.93 -3.91 -0.19
CA PRO A 120 13.58 -4.43 -0.39
C PRO A 120 12.75 -4.39 0.90
N ASP A 121 13.36 -4.64 2.06
CA ASP A 121 12.66 -4.58 3.34
C ASP A 121 12.15 -3.17 3.70
N ALA A 122 12.91 -2.13 3.37
CA ALA A 122 12.49 -0.74 3.59
C ALA A 122 11.32 -0.37 2.66
N VAL A 123 11.32 -0.84 1.42
CA VAL A 123 10.26 -0.52 0.45
C VAL A 123 8.99 -1.32 0.71
N LEU A 124 9.12 -2.61 1.04
CA LEU A 124 7.98 -3.50 1.30
C LEU A 124 7.23 -3.14 2.60
N THR A 125 7.84 -2.31 3.44
CA THR A 125 7.21 -1.74 4.65
C THR A 125 6.75 -0.30 4.46
N ASP A 126 7.02 0.32 3.30
CA ASP A 126 6.59 1.69 3.04
C ASP A 126 5.30 1.69 2.20
N LEU A 127 4.24 2.28 2.77
CA LEU A 127 2.91 2.31 2.15
C LEU A 127 2.91 3.09 0.83
N ARG A 128 3.83 4.05 0.64
CA ARG A 128 3.93 4.85 -0.59
C ARG A 128 4.28 4.00 -1.80
N TYR A 129 5.04 2.93 -1.60
CA TYR A 129 5.40 1.98 -2.65
C TYR A 129 4.44 0.81 -2.76
N ALA A 130 3.52 0.64 -1.81
CA ALA A 130 2.41 -0.31 -1.92
C ALA A 130 1.20 0.30 -2.63
N GLY A 131 1.40 1.10 -3.67
CA GLY A 131 0.34 1.50 -4.59
C GLY A 131 0.07 0.43 -5.65
N ASP A 132 -1.11 0.44 -6.28
CA ASP A 132 -1.44 -0.50 -7.37
C ASP A 132 -0.47 -0.37 -8.55
N GLY A 133 -0.05 0.85 -8.89
CA GLY A 133 0.91 1.08 -9.99
C GLY A 133 2.27 0.41 -9.76
N PHE A 134 2.81 0.50 -8.54
CA PHE A 134 4.06 -0.17 -8.17
C PHE A 134 3.92 -1.70 -8.18
N ARG A 135 2.84 -2.22 -7.59
CA ARG A 135 2.56 -3.66 -7.60
C ARG A 135 2.38 -4.20 -9.01
N ASP A 136 1.68 -3.48 -9.87
CA ASP A 136 1.47 -3.88 -11.27
C ASP A 136 2.78 -3.86 -12.05
N ALA A 137 3.64 -2.86 -11.83
CA ALA A 137 4.97 -2.82 -12.44
C ALA A 137 5.84 -4.01 -12.02
N VAL A 138 5.89 -4.33 -10.72
CA VAL A 138 6.59 -5.53 -10.22
C VAL A 138 6.03 -6.80 -10.85
N ARG A 139 4.70 -6.96 -10.87
CA ARG A 139 4.03 -8.10 -11.49
C ARG A 139 4.41 -8.27 -12.97
N ARG A 140 4.42 -7.19 -13.75
CA ARG A 140 4.76 -7.23 -15.18
C ARG A 140 6.21 -7.68 -15.40
N VAL A 141 7.15 -7.17 -14.61
CA VAL A 141 8.56 -7.59 -14.67
C VAL A 141 8.71 -9.04 -14.23
N ALA A 142 8.01 -9.47 -13.16
CA ALA A 142 8.05 -10.84 -12.67
C ALA A 142 7.52 -11.86 -13.71
N VAL A 143 6.42 -11.54 -14.39
CA VAL A 143 5.89 -12.34 -15.50
C VAL A 143 6.91 -12.44 -16.63
N HIS A 144 7.50 -11.30 -17.04
CA HIS A 144 8.52 -11.28 -18.09
C HIS A 144 9.76 -12.12 -17.73
N LEU A 145 10.15 -12.11 -16.45
CA LEU A 145 11.24 -12.93 -15.93
C LEU A 145 10.92 -14.43 -15.95
N LEU A 146 9.67 -14.82 -15.70
CA LEU A 146 9.23 -16.22 -15.85
C LEU A 146 9.25 -16.66 -17.32
N ASP A 147 8.73 -15.84 -18.22
CA ASP A 147 8.64 -16.17 -19.65
C ASP A 147 10.01 -16.28 -20.33
N THR A 148 10.96 -15.45 -19.91
CA THR A 148 12.32 -15.45 -20.45
C THR A 148 13.27 -16.43 -19.77
N GLY A 149 12.84 -17.00 -18.63
CA GLY A 149 13.63 -17.90 -17.81
C GLY A 149 14.67 -17.16 -16.97
N THR A 150 14.45 -17.09 -15.66
CA THR A 150 15.50 -16.73 -14.71
C THR A 150 16.40 -17.94 -14.47
N GLY A 151 17.44 -18.07 -15.30
CA GLY A 151 18.59 -18.87 -14.90
C GLY A 151 19.14 -18.39 -13.55
N THR A 152 20.05 -19.14 -12.93
CA THR A 152 20.75 -18.73 -11.70
C THR A 152 21.70 -17.53 -11.87
N GLY A 153 21.60 -16.78 -12.98
CA GLY A 153 22.45 -15.65 -13.34
C GLY A 153 21.74 -14.30 -13.22
N ALA A 154 22.39 -13.25 -13.74
CA ALA A 154 21.83 -11.89 -13.76
C ALA A 154 20.52 -11.85 -14.58
N ALA A 155 19.63 -10.91 -14.21
CA ALA A 155 18.38 -10.69 -14.94
C ALA A 155 18.66 -10.40 -16.43
N PRO A 156 17.85 -10.96 -17.36
CA PRO A 156 17.96 -10.66 -18.79
C PRO A 156 17.92 -9.15 -19.06
N ALA A 157 18.71 -8.67 -20.03
CA ALA A 157 18.74 -7.24 -20.38
C ALA A 157 17.34 -6.68 -20.70
N SER A 158 16.50 -7.49 -21.34
CA SER A 158 15.10 -7.13 -21.64
C SER A 158 14.24 -6.89 -20.39
N ALA A 159 14.49 -7.62 -19.29
CA ALA A 159 13.80 -7.40 -18.02
C ALA A 159 14.24 -6.11 -17.35
N THR A 160 15.53 -5.79 -17.43
CA THR A 160 16.10 -4.53 -16.92
C THR A 160 15.57 -3.33 -17.68
N GLU A 161 15.49 -3.41 -19.01
CA GLU A 161 14.91 -2.36 -19.86
C GLU A 161 13.42 -2.14 -19.56
N LEU A 162 12.66 -3.22 -19.39
CA LEU A 162 11.24 -3.14 -19.00
C LEU A 162 11.09 -2.47 -17.63
N ALA A 163 11.91 -2.85 -16.65
CA ALA A 163 11.89 -2.25 -15.32
C ALA A 163 12.22 -0.75 -15.39
N ALA A 164 13.22 -0.34 -16.18
CA ALA A 164 13.58 1.07 -16.36
C ALA A 164 12.44 1.88 -16.97
N LEU A 165 11.73 1.34 -17.98
CA LEU A 165 10.56 1.98 -18.58
C LEU A 165 9.45 2.19 -17.55
N LEU A 166 9.13 1.14 -16.77
CA LEU A 166 8.08 1.20 -15.76
C LEU A 166 8.43 2.15 -14.60
N ARG A 167 9.70 2.16 -14.17
CA ARG A 167 10.23 3.12 -13.18
C ARG A 167 10.01 4.55 -13.63
N SER A 168 10.37 4.86 -14.88
CA SER A 168 10.16 6.20 -15.44
C SER A 168 8.68 6.59 -15.44
N GLY A 169 7.78 5.66 -15.78
CA GLY A 169 6.33 5.88 -15.72
C GLY A 169 5.79 6.10 -14.31
N LEU A 170 6.44 5.54 -13.29
CA LEU A 170 6.13 5.73 -11.87
C LEU A 170 6.81 6.97 -11.26
N GLY A 171 7.58 7.73 -12.05
CA GLY A 171 8.35 8.88 -11.57
C GLY A 171 9.61 8.51 -10.78
N LEU A 172 9.99 7.23 -10.75
CA LEU A 172 11.25 6.77 -10.19
C LEU A 172 12.35 6.98 -11.25
N ARG A 173 13.41 7.71 -10.90
CA ARG A 173 14.59 7.87 -11.76
C ARG A 173 15.67 6.86 -11.40
#